data_AF-A0A1V5BNZ1-F1
#
_entry.id   AF-A0A1V5BNZ1-F1
#
_cell.length_a   1.000
_cell.length_b   1.000
_cell.length_c   1.000
_cell.angle_alpha   90.00
_cell.angle_beta   90.00
_cell.angle_gamma   90.00
#
_symmetry.space_group_name_H-M   'P 1'
#
loop_
_entity.id
_entity.type
_entity.pdbx_description
1 polymer ?
#
loop_
_entity_poly.entity_id
_entity_poly.type
_entity_poly.pdbx_seq_one_letter_code
_entity_poly.pdbx_strand_id
1 'polypeptide(L)'
;MSVGLGEVALVMENGIREPLPGTILSKVSPEVRAAVDEADLIISKGGANYETLTEEEGITGKTTYLFQAKCYPYCRAHNVPLGALIVYNN
;
A
#
# COMPACT_ATOMS: atom_id res chain seq x y z
N MET A 1 -15.88 -7.86 -9.05
CA MET A 1 -16.34 -6.82 -8.11
C MET A 1 -17.61 -7.30 -7.43
N SER A 2 -17.54 -7.84 -6.21
CA SER A 2 -18.67 -8.49 -5.54
C SER A 2 -18.96 -7.96 -4.12
N VAL A 3 -18.33 -6.85 -3.72
CA VAL A 3 -18.42 -6.29 -2.36
C VAL A 3 -18.98 -4.86 -2.33
N GLY A 4 -19.57 -4.37 -3.43
CA GLY A 4 -20.20 -3.04 -3.50
C GLY A 4 -19.24 -1.84 -3.57
N LEU A 5 -17.92 -2.06 -3.66
CA LEU A 5 -16.94 -0.97 -3.61
C LEU A 5 -17.10 0.07 -4.74
N GLY A 6 -17.59 -0.36 -5.91
CA GLY A 6 -17.87 0.53 -7.05
C GLY A 6 -18.99 1.55 -6.81
N GLU A 7 -19.79 1.38 -5.75
CA GLU A 7 -20.86 2.33 -5.38
C GLU A 7 -20.32 3.53 -4.60
N VAL A 8 -19.15 3.39 -3.98
CA VAL A 8 -18.55 4.41 -3.08
C VAL A 8 -17.18 4.89 -3.52
N ALA A 9 -16.54 4.20 -4.48
CA ALA A 9 -15.23 4.56 -4.99
C ALA A 9 -15.05 4.10 -6.44
N LEU A 10 -14.18 4.80 -7.18
CA LEU A 10 -13.66 4.29 -8.44
C LEU A 10 -12.77 3.08 -8.16
N VAL A 11 -13.12 1.93 -8.74
CA VAL A 11 -12.35 0.69 -8.58
C VAL A 11 -11.53 0.45 -9.84
N MET A 12 -10.23 0.30 -9.67
CA MET A 12 -9.30 -0.02 -10.75
C MET A 12 -8.36 -1.15 -10.33
N GLU A 13 -7.88 -1.92 -11.31
CA GLU A 13 -6.78 -2.86 -11.10
C GLU A 13 -5.45 -2.10 -11.12
N ASN A 14 -4.42 -2.62 -10.43
CA ASN A 14 -3.12 -1.95 -10.38
C ASN A 14 -2.36 -1.99 -11.73
N GLY A 15 -2.73 -2.89 -12.63
CA GLY A 15 -2.12 -3.03 -13.96
C GLY A 15 -0.81 -3.83 -14.02
N ILE A 16 -0.34 -4.40 -12.90
CA ILE A 16 0.88 -5.23 -12.87
C ILE A 16 0.53 -6.62 -13.41
N ARG A 17 1.23 -7.08 -14.44
CA ARG A 17 0.93 -8.36 -15.12
C ARG A 17 1.56 -9.57 -14.45
N GLU A 18 2.74 -9.40 -13.85
CA GLU A 18 3.43 -10.48 -13.16
C GLU A 18 2.81 -10.72 -11.77
N PRO A 19 2.83 -11.96 -11.26
CA PRO A 19 2.46 -12.23 -9.88
C PRO A 19 3.37 -11.47 -8.92
N LEU A 20 2.85 -10.41 -8.31
CA LEU A 20 3.58 -9.58 -7.36
C LEU A 20 2.69 -9.30 -6.14
N PRO A 21 3.05 -9.79 -4.94
CA PRO A 21 2.49 -9.26 -3.72
C PRO A 21 3.07 -7.87 -3.49
N GLY A 22 2.23 -6.84 -3.49
CA GLY A 22 2.65 -5.45 -3.31
C GLY A 22 2.43 -4.59 -4.56
N THR A 23 3.04 -3.41 -4.57
CA THR A 23 2.89 -2.43 -5.65
C THR A 23 4.22 -1.73 -5.91
N ILE A 24 4.71 -1.80 -7.13
CA ILE A 24 5.91 -1.06 -7.60
C ILE A 24 5.41 0.02 -8.57
N LEU A 25 5.65 1.30 -8.27
CA LEU A 25 5.02 2.41 -9.01
C LEU A 25 5.52 2.55 -10.45
N SER A 26 6.68 1.98 -10.78
CA SER A 26 7.17 1.92 -12.15
C SER A 26 6.50 0.85 -13.02
N LYS A 27 5.71 -0.05 -12.41
CA LYS A 27 5.05 -1.18 -13.10
C LYS A 27 3.52 -1.07 -13.15
N VAL A 28 2.93 -0.12 -12.42
CA VAL A 28 1.47 0.08 -12.43
C VAL A 28 1.01 0.68 -13.75
N SER A 29 -0.29 0.59 -14.04
CA SER A 29 -0.84 1.22 -15.23
C SER A 29 -0.73 2.76 -15.16
N PRO A 30 -0.76 3.46 -16.32
CA PRO A 30 -0.73 4.91 -16.36
C PRO A 30 -1.85 5.58 -15.53
N GLU A 31 -3.04 4.97 -15.50
CA GLU A 31 -4.19 5.47 -14.75
C GLU A 31 -3.95 5.41 -13.23
N VAL A 32 -3.36 4.31 -12.76
CA VAL A 32 -2.99 4.14 -11.34
C VAL A 32 -1.86 5.09 -10.96
N ARG A 33 -0.87 5.27 -11.86
CA ARG A 33 0.22 6.21 -11.64
C ARG A 33 -0.30 7.63 -11.48
N ALA A 34 -1.19 8.09 -12.37
CA ALA A 34 -1.81 9.41 -12.29
C ALA A 34 -2.59 9.57 -10.98
N ALA A 35 -3.40 8.58 -10.59
CA ALA A 35 -4.16 8.62 -9.34
C ALA A 35 -3.25 8.72 -8.09
N VAL A 36 -2.11 8.01 -8.09
CA VAL A 36 -1.11 8.08 -7.01
C VAL A 36 -0.44 9.45 -6.96
N ASP A 37 -0.06 10.00 -8.12
CA ASP A 37 0.61 11.30 -8.22
C ASP A 37 -0.31 12.43 -7.75
N GLU A 38 -1.59 12.41 -8.14
CA GLU A 38 -2.62 13.41 -7.79
C GLU A 38 -3.15 13.28 -6.36
N ALA A 39 -2.99 12.12 -5.70
CA ALA A 39 -3.53 11.91 -4.36
C ALA A 39 -2.85 12.80 -3.29
N ASP A 40 -3.67 13.42 -2.44
CA ASP A 40 -3.24 14.10 -1.20
C ASP A 40 -2.91 13.11 -0.08
N LEU A 41 -3.59 11.97 -0.05
CA LEU A 41 -3.41 10.90 0.94
C LEU A 41 -3.59 9.54 0.29
N ILE A 42 -2.66 8.64 0.57
CA ILE A 42 -2.68 7.25 0.14
C ILE A 42 -2.81 6.37 1.38
N ILE A 43 -3.83 5.50 1.41
CA ILE A 43 -3.99 4.49 2.47
C ILE A 43 -3.58 3.13 1.90
N SER A 44 -2.34 2.74 2.18
CA SER A 44 -1.77 1.47 1.73
C SER A 44 -2.09 0.35 2.73
N LYS A 45 -2.58 -0.79 2.24
CA LYS A 45 -3.01 -1.92 3.08
C LYS A 45 -2.10 -3.13 2.90
N GLY A 46 -1.72 -3.76 4.00
CA GLY A 46 -1.00 -5.04 4.01
C GLY A 46 0.53 -4.91 3.94
N GLY A 47 1.23 -5.93 4.44
CA GLY A 47 2.69 -5.91 4.59
C GLY A 47 3.45 -5.82 3.27
N ALA A 48 2.99 -6.48 2.21
CA ALA A 48 3.68 -6.44 0.92
C ALA A 48 3.61 -5.06 0.25
N ASN A 49 2.50 -4.34 0.40
CA ASN A 49 2.43 -2.95 -0.05
C ASN A 49 3.27 -2.03 0.84
N TYR A 50 3.37 -2.29 2.15
CA TYR A 50 4.30 -1.57 3.02
C TYR A 50 5.74 -1.74 2.53
N GLU A 51 6.22 -2.98 2.37
CA GLU A 51 7.60 -3.26 1.94
C GLU A 51 7.97 -2.62 0.61
N THR A 52 7.06 -2.66 -0.36
CA THR A 52 7.33 -2.14 -1.72
C THR A 52 7.19 -0.62 -1.80
N LEU A 53 6.14 -0.05 -1.23
CA LEU A 53 5.87 1.39 -1.36
C LEU A 53 6.65 2.25 -0.36
N THR A 54 7.24 1.70 0.71
CA THR A 54 8.13 2.49 1.57
C THR A 54 9.46 2.84 0.89
N GLU A 55 9.82 2.14 -0.18
CA GLU A 55 11.01 2.44 -0.99
C GLU A 55 10.75 3.50 -2.07
N GLU A 56 9.51 3.94 -2.25
CA GLU A 56 9.09 4.89 -3.28
C GLU A 56 9.08 6.33 -2.73
N GLU A 57 10.19 7.05 -2.89
CA GLU A 57 10.37 8.39 -2.31
C GLU A 57 9.31 9.42 -2.74
N GLY A 58 8.76 9.28 -3.95
CA GLY A 58 7.77 10.21 -4.51
C GLY A 58 6.42 10.23 -3.80
N ILE A 59 6.18 9.29 -2.88
CA ILE A 59 4.92 9.18 -2.11
C ILE A 59 5.15 9.25 -0.59
N THR A 60 6.39 9.50 -0.15
CA THR A 60 6.74 9.78 1.24
C THR A 60 6.01 11.04 1.74
N GLY A 61 5.56 11.02 2.99
CA GLY A 61 4.79 12.07 3.65
C GLY A 61 3.28 12.01 3.35
N LYS A 62 2.87 11.46 2.21
CA LYS A 62 1.44 11.32 1.85
C LYS A 62 0.89 9.91 1.93
N THR A 63 1.71 8.92 2.31
CA THR A 63 1.27 7.52 2.42
C THR A 63 1.16 7.07 3.87
N THR A 64 0.01 6.50 4.22
CA THR A 64 -0.22 5.84 5.52
C THR A 64 -0.45 4.36 5.30
N TYR A 65 0.34 3.53 5.98
CA TYR A 65 0.35 2.08 5.88
C TYR A 65 -0.43 1.46 7.04
N LEU A 66 -1.40 0.59 6.71
CA LEU A 66 -2.20 -0.18 7.66
C LEU A 66 -1.97 -1.67 7.42
N PHE A 67 -1.28 -2.32 8.36
CA PHE A 67 -0.97 -3.74 8.25
C PHE A 67 -0.81 -4.38 9.63
N GLN A 68 -0.60 -5.69 9.66
CA GLN A 68 -0.41 -6.46 10.88
C GLN A 68 1.02 -6.97 10.94
N ALA A 69 1.64 -6.92 12.13
CA ALA A 69 2.94 -7.50 12.40
C ALA A 69 2.88 -9.04 12.38
N LYS A 70 2.84 -9.65 11.19
CA LYS A 70 2.74 -11.11 11.01
C LYS A 70 4.08 -11.84 11.10
N CYS A 71 5.18 -11.12 11.16
CA CYS A 71 6.53 -11.66 11.20
C CYS A 71 7.45 -10.79 12.09
N TYR A 72 8.55 -11.38 12.56
CA TYR A 72 9.52 -10.68 13.40
C TYR A 72 10.20 -9.45 12.76
N PRO A 73 10.43 -9.39 11.42
CA PRO A 73 10.85 -8.15 10.77
C PRO A 73 9.95 -6.96 11.08
N TYR A 74 8.63 -7.08 10.93
CA TYR A 74 7.69 -5.99 11.27
C TYR A 74 7.68 -5.67 12.76
N CYS A 75 7.75 -6.70 13.62
CA CYS A 75 7.82 -6.51 15.07
C CYS A 75 9.02 -5.65 15.47
N ARG A 76 10.20 -5.94 14.87
CA ARG A 76 11.43 -5.19 15.13
C ARG A 76 11.39 -3.79 14.53
N ALA A 77 10.92 -3.66 13.30
CA ALA A 77 10.86 -2.38 12.59
C ALA A 77 9.97 -1.34 13.31
N HIS A 78 8.86 -1.80 13.91
CA HIS A 78 7.90 -0.91 14.59
C HIS A 78 7.92 -1.02 16.11
N ASN A 79 8.80 -1.84 16.68
CA ASN A 79 8.87 -2.10 18.12
C ASN A 79 7.51 -2.53 18.72
N VAL A 80 6.87 -3.52 18.09
CA VAL A 80 5.55 -4.04 18.48
C VAL A 80 5.57 -5.57 18.64
N PRO A 81 4.66 -6.16 19.43
CA PRO A 81 4.55 -7.61 19.52
C PRO A 81 4.00 -8.24 18.23
N LEU A 82 4.27 -9.53 18.04
CA LEU A 82 3.69 -10.32 16.95
C LEU A 82 2.15 -10.26 17.01
N GLY A 83 1.52 -10.00 15.88
CA GLY A 83 0.07 -9.86 15.74
C GLY A 83 -0.46 -8.44 15.96
N ALA A 84 0.36 -7.49 16.40
CA ALA A 84 -0.05 -6.09 16.54
C ALA A 84 -0.52 -5.47 15.22
N LEU A 85 -1.52 -4.60 15.29
CA LEU A 85 -1.92 -3.74 14.18
C LEU A 85 -1.03 -2.51 14.15
N ILE A 86 -0.49 -2.20 12.97
CA ILE A 86 0.40 -1.07 12.74
C ILE A 86 -0.33 -0.06 11.85
N VAL A 87 -0.33 1.20 12.30
CA VAL A 87 -0.65 2.37 11.49
C VAL A 87 0.62 3.21 11.46
N TYR A 88 1.22 3.33 10.28
CA TYR A 88 2.51 3.98 10.10
C TYR A 88 2.42 5.00 8.98
N ASN A 89 2.84 6.23 9.23
CA ASN A 89 2.99 7.27 8.22
C ASN A 89 4.47 7.66 8.21
N ASN A 90 5.06 7.62 7.02
CA ASN A 90 6.46 7.95 6.73
C ASN A 90 6.50 9.08 5.73
#